data_AF-A0A3C1Y7H9-F1
#
_entry.id   AF-A0A3C1Y7H9-F1
#
_cell.length_a   1.000
_cell.length_b   1.000
_cell.length_c   1.000
_cell.angle_alpha   90.00
_cell.angle_beta   90.00
_cell.angle_gamma   90.00
#
_symmetry.space_group_name_H-M   'P 1'
#
loop_
_entity.id
_entity.type
_entity.pdbx_description
1 polymer ?
#
loop_
_entity_poly.entity_id
_entity_poly.type
_entity_poly.pdbx_seq_one_letter_code
_entity_poly.pdbx_strand_id
1 'polypeptide(L)' 'GEFFIDFINVAPNMPQARVQSRIIMTPENAKNLLFALRDNLQKYEKTFGEIERKTPRGNEGNVPNPFQA' A
#
# COMPACT_ATOMS: atom_id res chain seq x y z
N GLY A 1 12.25 -17.18 -6.45
CA GLY A 1 11.75 -16.37 -5.34
C GLY A 1 10.59 -15.56 -5.87
N GLU A 2 9.45 -15.71 -5.24
CA GLU A 2 8.16 -15.14 -5.63
C GLU A 2 7.90 -13.87 -4.82
N PHE A 3 7.11 -12.95 -5.39
CA PHE A 3 6.64 -11.76 -4.70
C PHE A 3 5.20 -11.95 -4.26
N PHE A 4 4.92 -11.54 -3.02
CA PHE A 4 3.61 -11.61 -2.39
C PHE A 4 3.11 -10.19 -2.13
N ILE A 5 1.92 -9.87 -2.64
CA ILE A 5 1.23 -8.61 -2.36
C ILE A 5 -0.06 -8.95 -1.62
N ASP A 6 -0.13 -8.55 -0.36
CA ASP A 6 -1.27 -8.80 0.51
C ASP A 6 -2.15 -7.56 0.63
N PHE A 7 -3.42 -7.71 0.27
CA PHE A 7 -4.45 -6.72 0.52
C PHE A 7 -5.15 -7.09 1.82
N ILE A 8 -4.90 -6.31 2.86
CA ILE A 8 -5.47 -6.51 4.19
C ILE A 8 -6.45 -5.38 4.52
N ASN A 9 -7.52 -5.71 5.24
CA ASN A 9 -8.41 -4.71 5.82
C ASN A 9 -8.07 -4.55 7.31
N VAL A 10 -7.81 -3.32 7.74
CA VAL A 10 -7.54 -2.97 9.14
C VAL A 10 -8.66 -2.05 9.62
N ALA A 11 -9.45 -2.54 10.57
CA ALA A 11 -10.49 -1.75 11.23
C ALA A 11 -10.08 -1.47 12.70
N PRO A 12 -10.47 -0.33 13.29
CA PRO A 12 -10.32 -0.10 14.72
C PRO A 12 -11.00 -1.25 15.48
N ASN A 13 -10.28 -1.83 16.45
CA ASN A 13 -10.70 -3.00 17.25
C ASN A 13 -10.63 -4.38 16.55
N MET A 14 -9.97 -4.49 15.39
CA MET A 14 -9.69 -5.81 14.80
C MET A 14 -8.35 -6.35 15.34
N PRO A 15 -8.34 -7.45 16.13
CA PRO A 15 -7.12 -7.93 16.81
C PRO A 15 -6.07 -8.50 15.85
N GLN A 16 -6.48 -8.97 14.67
CA GLN A 16 -5.60 -9.43 13.60
C GLN A 16 -6.18 -9.00 12.25
N ALA A 17 -5.38 -8.29 11.45
CA ALA A 17 -5.78 -7.88 10.11
C ALA A 17 -6.07 -9.12 9.25
N ARG A 18 -7.25 -9.18 8.66
CA ARG A 18 -7.60 -10.29 7.76
C ARG A 18 -7.11 -9.98 6.35
N VAL A 19 -6.29 -10.88 5.80
CA VAL A 19 -5.93 -10.87 4.37
C VAL A 19 -7.18 -11.14 3.55
N GLN A 20 -7.58 -10.18 2.73
CA GLN A 20 -8.72 -10.29 1.83
C GLN A 20 -8.29 -10.98 0.54
N SER A 21 -7.12 -10.62 0.03
CA SER A 21 -6.53 -11.25 -1.14
C SER A 21 -5.01 -11.23 -1.06
N ARG A 22 -4.39 -12.24 -1.64
CA ARG A 22 -2.95 -12.38 -1.81
C ARG A 22 -2.67 -12.60 -3.28
N ILE A 23 -1.90 -11.70 -3.87
CA ILE A 23 -1.44 -11.84 -5.25
C ILE A 23 0.00 -12.34 -5.22
N ILE A 24 0.24 -13.47 -5.88
CA ILE A 24 1.56 -14.07 -6.02
C ILE A 24 2.05 -13.82 -7.44
N MET A 25 3.26 -13.32 -7.59
CA MET A 25 3.81 -12.97 -8.90
C MET A 25 5.29 -13.31 -9.03
N THR A 26 5.73 -13.51 -10.27
CA THR A 26 7.15 -13.61 -10.60
C THR A 26 7.84 -12.26 -10.37
N PRO A 27 9.17 -12.23 -10.12
CA PRO A 27 9.92 -10.99 -9.98
C PRO A 27 9.77 -10.03 -11.17
N GLU A 28 9.71 -10.57 -12.39
CA GLU A 28 9.52 -9.79 -13.62
C GLU A 28 8.18 -9.06 -13.62
N ASN A 29 7.09 -9.76 -13.29
CA ASN A 29 5.75 -9.17 -13.24
C ASN A 29 5.62 -8.13 -12.11
N ALA A 30 6.27 -8.35 -10.97
CA ALA A 30 6.33 -7.35 -9.89
C ALA A 30 7.00 -6.05 -10.35
N LYS A 31 8.11 -6.18 -11.10
CA LYS A 31 8.82 -5.03 -11.65
C LYS A 31 8.00 -4.29 -12.71
N ASN A 32 7.31 -5.02 -13.58
CA ASN A 32 6.40 -4.42 -14.56
C ASN A 32 5.24 -3.68 -13.88
N LEU A 33 4.65 -4.26 -12.82
CA LEU A 33 3.60 -3.61 -12.04
C LEU A 33 4.08 -2.31 -11.39
N LEU A 34 5.29 -2.31 -10.81
CA LEU A 34 5.87 -1.12 -10.19
C LEU A 34 5.98 0.04 -11.18
N PHE A 35 6.52 -0.23 -12.38
CA PHE A 35 6.68 0.80 -13.40
C PHE A 35 5.34 1.30 -13.93
N ALA A 36 4.39 0.39 -14.20
CA ALA A 36 3.05 0.77 -14.63
C ALA A 36 2.32 1.63 -13.59
N LEU A 37 2.43 1.27 -12.30
CA LEU A 37 1.82 2.02 -11.21
C LEU A 37 2.42 3.43 -11.10
N ARG A 38 3.75 3.55 -11.16
CA ARG A 38 4.44 4.85 -11.11
C ARG A 38 4.00 5.75 -12.26
N ASP A 39 3.96 5.22 -13.48
CA ASP A 39 3.60 6.00 -14.66
C ASP A 39 2.11 6.44 -14.60
N ASN A 40 1.22 5.59 -14.07
CA ASN A 40 -0.18 5.93 -13.86
C ASN A 40 -0.38 7.01 -12.80
N LEU A 41 0.38 6.97 -11.69
CA LEU A 41 0.37 8.01 -10.67
C LEU A 41 0.84 9.36 -11.23
N GLN A 42 1.94 9.38 -11.99
CA GLN A 42 2.43 10.60 -12.62
C GLN A 42 1.40 11.23 -13.56
N LYS A 43 0.69 10.40 -14.35
CA LYS A 43 -0.39 10.87 -15.23
C LYS A 43 -1.56 11.43 -14.43
N TYR A 44 -1.95 10.75 -13.35
CA TYR A 44 -3.00 11.22 -12.44
C TYR A 44 -2.65 12.58 -11.85
N GLU A 45 -1.45 12.74 -11.28
CA GLU A 45 -1.02 14.00 -10.66
C GLU A 45 -0.93 15.15 -11.66
N LYS A 46 -0.52 14.88 -12.90
CA LYS A 46 -0.54 15.88 -13.97
C LYS A 46 -1.95 16.39 -14.28
N THR A 47 -2.97 15.55 -14.11
CA THR A 47 -4.37 15.91 -14.40
C THR A 47 -5.09 16.51 -13.20
N PHE A 48 -4.83 16.01 -11.99
CA PHE A 48 -5.62 16.33 -10.79
C PHE A 48 -4.84 17.11 -9.72
N GLY A 49 -3.54 17.34 -9.91
CA GLY A 49 -2.66 17.94 -8.91
C GLY A 49 -1.91 16.89 -8.09
N GLU A 50 -0.91 17.35 -7.33
CA GLU A 50 -0.05 16.50 -6.50
C GLU A 50 -0.85 15.73 -5.44
N ILE A 51 -0.53 14.45 -5.26
CA ILE A 51 -1.12 13.65 -4.19
C ILE A 51 -0.45 14.03 -2.87
N GLU A 52 -1.17 14.82 -2.06
CA GLU A 52 -0.72 15.14 -0.72
C GLU A 52 -0.69 13.88 0.16
N ARG A 53 0.51 13.49 0.59
CA ARG A 53 0.66 12.42 1.58
C ARG A 53 0.07 12.86 2.90
N LYS A 54 -1.07 12.26 3.27
CA LYS A 54 -1.60 12.37 4.62
C LYS A 54 -0.69 11.60 5.57
N THR A 55 0.24 12.29 6.23
CA THR A 55 0.87 11.75 7.43
C THR A 55 -0.25 11.51 8.45
N PRO A 56 -0.30 10.35 9.14
CA PRO A 56 -1.20 10.20 10.26
C PRO A 56 -0.96 11.37 11.22
N ARG A 57 -1.97 12.22 11.44
CA ARG A 57 -1.91 13.26 12.48
C ARG A 57 -1.93 12.54 13.83
N GLY A 58 -0.77 12.15 14.33
CA GLY A 58 -0.60 11.58 15.66
C GLY A 58 -0.29 12.68 16.68
N ASN A 59 -1.30 13.43 17.11
CA ASN A 59 -1.38 13.79 18.53
C ASN A 59 -2.32 12.75 19.15
N GLU A 60 -1.75 11.94 20.04
CA GLU A 60 -2.41 10.93 20.88
C GLU A 60 -2.87 9.63 20.21
N GLY A 61 -2.26 8.52 20.63
CA GLY A 61 -2.73 7.16 20.35
C GLY A 61 -1.67 6.32 19.64
N ASN A 62 -1.06 5.43 20.40
CA ASN A 62 -0.10 4.41 20.00
C ASN A 62 -0.71 3.44 18.96
N VAL A 63 -0.82 3.85 17.68
CA VAL A 63 -1.19 2.97 16.57
C VAL A 63 0.11 2.41 15.99
N PRO A 64 0.43 1.12 16.21
CA PRO A 64 1.64 0.52 15.66
C PRO A 64 1.56 0.54 14.13
N ASN A 65 2.61 1.02 13.49
CA ASN A 65 2.74 0.94 12.04
C ASN A 65 2.91 -0.55 11.65
N PRO A 66 1.95 -1.15 10.92
CA PRO A 66 2.00 -2.57 10.58
C PRO A 66 3.10 -2.93 9.56
N PHE A 67 3.87 -1.95 9.08
CA PHE A 67 4.95 -2.12 8.12
C PHE A 67 6.33 -1.75 8.68
N GLN A 68 6.43 -1.41 9.98
CA GLN A 68 7.72 -1.32 10.67
C GLN A 68 8.04 -2.71 11.24
N ALA A 69 9.00 -3.38 10.60
CA ALA A 69 9.71 -4.53 11.16
C ALA A 69 10.91 -4.06 11.97
#